data_AF-A0A843E9A3-F1
#
_entry.id   AF-A0A843E9A3-F1
#
_cell.length_a   1.000
_cell.length_b   1.000
_cell.length_c   1.000
_cell.angle_alpha   90.00
_cell.angle_beta   90.00
_cell.angle_gamma   90.00
#
_symmetry.space_group_name_H-M   'P 1'
#
loop_
_entity.id
_entity.type
_entity.pdbx_description
1 polymer ?
#
loop_
_entity_poly.entity_id
_entity_poly.type
_entity_poly.pdbx_seq_one_letter_code
_entity_poly.pdbx_strand_id
1 'polypeptide(L)'
;LLYQCHKNKVPIVVPGITDGSFGCQLWMYYQFHRDLRIDLFKDEQMLSELTDHATATGGILIGGGISKHHVIWWNQFRGGLDYCVYLTTAQEFDGSLSGAQIREAVSWGKVKADAKKMTVEGDATISLPIIWAAVKDRL
;
A
#
# COMPACT_ATOMS: atom_id res chain seq x y z
N LEU A 1 -0.28 2.22 16.51
CA LEU A 1 -0.86 2.42 15.16
C LEU A 1 -2.33 1.99 15.11
N LEU A 2 -2.64 0.70 15.25
CA LEU A 2 -4.01 0.16 15.12
C LEU A 2 -5.09 0.93 15.92
N TYR A 3 -4.81 1.25 17.18
CA TYR A 3 -5.71 2.05 18.03
C TYR A 3 -6.03 3.43 17.42
N GLN A 4 -5.01 4.13 16.89
CA GLN A 4 -5.20 5.45 16.28
C GLN A 4 -5.95 5.33 14.97
N CYS A 5 -5.67 4.32 14.15
CA CYS A 5 -6.43 4.08 12.92
C CYS A 5 -7.90 3.81 13.23
N HIS A 6 -8.19 2.95 14.23
CA HIS A 6 -9.56 2.70 14.67
C HIS A 6 -10.26 3.97 15.18
N LYS A 7 -9.60 4.74 16.07
CA LYS A 7 -10.15 5.98 16.62
C LYS A 7 -10.46 7.02 15.54
N ASN A 8 -9.60 7.13 14.53
CA ASN A 8 -9.74 8.09 13.42
C ASN A 8 -10.47 7.51 12.21
N LYS A 9 -11.03 6.30 12.30
CA LYS A 9 -11.74 5.60 11.21
C LYS A 9 -10.92 5.46 9.92
N VAL A 10 -9.61 5.25 10.06
CA VAL A 10 -8.71 4.96 8.94
C VAL A 10 -8.72 3.44 8.70
N PRO A 11 -9.19 2.97 7.53
CA PRO A 11 -9.21 1.55 7.21
C PRO A 11 -7.78 0.99 7.10
N ILE A 12 -7.61 -0.26 7.51
CA ILE A 12 -6.37 -1.02 7.36
C ILE A 12 -6.72 -2.26 6.58
N VAL A 13 -6.08 -2.45 5.43
CA VAL A 13 -6.24 -3.63 4.59
C VAL A 13 -4.97 -4.45 4.59
N VAL A 14 -5.11 -5.76 4.78
CA VAL A 14 -4.00 -6.72 4.82
C VAL A 14 -4.31 -7.86 3.85
N PRO A 15 -3.89 -7.77 2.59
CA PRO A 15 -4.23 -8.78 1.58
C PRO A 15 -3.73 -10.19 1.94
N GLY A 16 -2.60 -10.28 2.64
CA GLY A 16 -1.99 -11.52 3.11
C GLY A 16 -2.22 -11.79 4.60
N ILE A 17 -3.45 -11.67 5.12
CA ILE A 17 -3.74 -11.74 6.57
C ILE A 17 -3.29 -13.04 7.25
N THR A 18 -3.19 -14.13 6.50
CA THR A 18 -2.77 -15.44 7.00
C THR A 18 -1.25 -15.58 7.14
N ASP A 19 -0.47 -14.74 6.48
CA ASP A 19 0.98 -14.84 6.40
C ASP A 19 1.66 -14.07 7.56
N GLY A 20 1.60 -14.66 8.76
CA GLY A 20 2.25 -14.11 9.94
C GLY A 20 1.77 -14.72 11.24
N SER A 21 2.27 -14.20 12.37
CA SER A 21 1.90 -14.69 13.71
C SER A 21 0.39 -14.57 13.96
N PHE A 22 -0.23 -13.46 13.54
CA PHE A 22 -1.67 -13.26 13.64
C PHE A 22 -2.46 -14.27 12.80
N GLY A 23 -2.01 -14.53 11.57
CA GLY A 23 -2.60 -15.54 10.69
C GLY A 23 -2.52 -16.96 11.26
N CYS A 24 -1.39 -17.31 11.88
CA CYS A 24 -1.24 -18.57 12.60
C CYS A 24 -2.23 -18.71 13.76
N GLN A 25 -2.42 -17.64 14.55
CA GLN A 25 -3.41 -17.63 15.63
C GLN A 25 -4.84 -17.72 15.11
N LEU A 26 -5.17 -17.05 14.00
CA LEU A 26 -6.46 -17.20 13.33
C LEU A 26 -6.71 -18.65 12.89
N TRP A 27 -5.69 -19.32 12.34
CA TRP A 27 -5.78 -20.71 11.95
C TRP A 27 -5.94 -21.66 13.15
N MET A 28 -5.22 -21.40 14.25
CA MET A 28 -5.39 -22.15 15.51
C MET A 28 -6.81 -21.98 16.06
N TYR A 29 -7.33 -20.76 16.07
CA TYR A 29 -8.69 -20.48 16.50
C TYR A 29 -9.72 -21.21 15.63
N TYR A 30 -9.52 -21.21 14.31
CA TYR A 30 -10.35 -21.92 13.35
C TYR A 30 -10.39 -23.44 13.58
N GLN A 31 -9.36 -24.06 14.16
CA GLN A 31 -9.40 -25.50 14.45
C GLN A 31 -10.55 -25.87 15.40
N PHE A 32 -10.88 -24.97 16.34
CA PHE A 32 -11.95 -25.16 17.31
C PHE A 32 -13.25 -24.44 16.93
N HIS A 33 -13.18 -23.45 16.04
CA HIS A 33 -14.30 -22.60 15.61
C HIS A 33 -14.40 -22.60 14.08
N ARG A 34 -14.97 -23.68 13.54
CA ARG A 34 -15.08 -23.90 12.07
C ARG A 34 -16.08 -22.98 11.38
N ASP A 35 -16.77 -22.13 12.13
CA ASP A 35 -17.69 -21.08 11.69
C ASP A 35 -16.99 -19.75 11.36
N LEU A 36 -15.74 -19.54 11.80
CA LEU A 36 -14.97 -18.35 11.44
C LEU A 36 -14.87 -18.23 9.92
N ARG A 37 -15.28 -17.09 9.37
CA ARG A 37 -15.13 -16.72 7.97
C ARG A 37 -14.44 -15.37 7.88
N ILE A 38 -13.45 -15.29 7.01
CA ILE A 38 -12.77 -14.03 6.65
C ILE A 38 -13.09 -13.81 5.18
N ASP A 39 -13.73 -12.68 4.89
CA ASP A 39 -14.12 -12.31 3.54
C ASP A 39 -13.14 -11.27 3.00
N LEU A 40 -12.18 -11.72 2.19
CA LEU A 40 -11.20 -10.85 1.55
C LEU A 40 -11.83 -10.01 0.43
N PHE A 41 -12.88 -10.50 -0.23
CA PHE A 41 -13.54 -9.76 -1.31
C PHE A 41 -14.25 -8.51 -0.79
N LYS A 42 -14.70 -8.53 0.46
CA LYS A 42 -15.23 -7.33 1.10
C LYS A 42 -14.19 -6.22 1.25
N ASP A 43 -12.94 -6.57 1.56
CA ASP A 43 -11.85 -5.60 1.64
C ASP A 43 -11.48 -5.07 0.25
N GLU A 44 -11.46 -5.95 -0.76
CA GLU A 44 -11.24 -5.56 -2.15
C GLU A 44 -12.34 -4.61 -2.68
N GLN A 45 -13.61 -4.91 -2.38
CA GLN A 45 -14.75 -4.06 -2.73
C GLN A 45 -14.62 -2.67 -2.08
N MET A 46 -14.27 -2.63 -0.80
CA MET A 46 -14.04 -1.38 -0.07
C MET A 46 -12.91 -0.54 -0.68
N LEU A 47 -11.81 -1.17 -1.09
CA LEU A 47 -10.72 -0.46 -1.78
C LEU A 47 -11.16 0.06 -3.15
N SER A 48 -11.90 -0.74 -3.92
CA SER A 48 -12.47 -0.31 -5.20
C SER A 48 -13.32 0.95 -5.03
N GLU A 49 -14.28 0.93 -4.10
CA GLU A 49 -15.17 2.06 -3.82
C GLU A 49 -14.40 3.31 -3.34
N LEU A 50 -13.41 3.13 -2.45
CA LEU A 50 -12.55 4.22 -2.00
C LEU A 50 -11.77 4.87 -3.16
N THR A 51 -11.27 4.07 -4.09
CA THR A 51 -10.53 4.60 -5.25
C THR A 51 -11.43 5.25 -6.29
N ASP A 52 -12.62 4.70 -6.54
CA ASP A 52 -13.58 5.20 -7.53
C ASP A 52 -14.17 6.56 -7.11
N HIS A 53 -14.50 6.73 -5.83
CA HIS A 53 -15.06 7.97 -5.31
C HIS A 53 -14.04 9.08 -5.02
N ALA A 54 -12.74 8.79 -5.13
CA ALA A 54 -11.69 9.75 -4.83
C ALA A 54 -11.43 10.72 -6.00
N THR A 55 -11.56 12.03 -5.72
CA THR A 55 -11.22 13.10 -6.69
C THR A 55 -9.74 13.11 -7.04
N ALA A 56 -8.87 12.87 -6.05
CA ALA A 56 -7.43 12.72 -6.21
C ALA A 56 -6.90 11.67 -5.25
N THR A 57 -5.89 10.91 -5.68
CA THR A 57 -5.25 9.88 -4.85
C THR A 57 -3.73 10.04 -4.79
N GLY A 58 -3.19 9.82 -3.60
CA GLY A 58 -1.76 9.86 -3.33
C GLY A 58 -1.30 8.59 -2.66
N GLY A 59 -0.13 8.09 -3.05
CA GLY A 59 0.50 6.91 -2.47
C GLY A 59 1.88 7.24 -1.91
N ILE A 60 2.12 6.93 -0.63
CA ILE A 60 3.46 6.85 -0.05
C ILE A 60 3.73 5.37 0.21
N LEU A 61 4.58 4.77 -0.63
CA LEU A 61 4.87 3.35 -0.61
C LEU A 61 6.21 3.13 0.07
N ILE A 62 6.19 2.49 1.23
CA ILE A 62 7.37 2.23 2.04
C ILE A 62 7.71 0.73 1.88
N GLY A 63 8.80 0.46 1.17
CA GLY A 63 9.20 -0.88 0.77
C GLY A 63 8.54 -1.36 -0.52
N GLY A 64 8.45 -2.69 -0.66
CA GLY A 64 7.93 -3.38 -1.85
C GLY A 64 6.84 -4.41 -1.54
N GLY A 65 6.78 -5.47 -2.34
CA GLY A 65 5.89 -6.61 -2.11
C GLY A 65 4.40 -6.31 -2.30
N ILE A 66 3.57 -7.06 -1.58
CA ILE A 66 2.11 -7.05 -1.74
C ILE A 66 1.49 -5.69 -1.42
N SER A 67 2.00 -4.99 -0.40
CA SER A 67 1.49 -3.67 0.00
C SER A 67 1.69 -2.64 -1.11
N LYS A 68 2.88 -2.63 -1.74
CA LYS A 68 3.14 -1.76 -2.88
C LYS A 68 2.22 -2.10 -4.05
N HIS A 69 2.13 -3.38 -4.43
CA HIS A 69 1.31 -3.79 -5.57
C HIS A 69 -0.15 -3.40 -5.40
N HIS A 70 -0.71 -3.71 -4.24
CA HIS A 70 -2.14 -3.61 -3.98
C HIS A 70 -2.63 -2.16 -4.04
N VAL A 71 -1.85 -1.22 -3.48
CA VAL A 71 -2.16 0.22 -3.55
C VAL A 71 -2.18 0.74 -4.98
N ILE A 72 -1.15 0.46 -5.78
CA ILE A 72 -1.05 0.97 -7.15
C ILE A 72 -2.01 0.25 -8.10
N TRP A 73 -2.35 -1.02 -7.82
CA TRP A 73 -3.29 -1.80 -8.60
C TRP A 73 -4.70 -1.23 -8.53
N TRP A 74 -5.21 -0.96 -7.33
CA TRP A 74 -6.56 -0.38 -7.19
C TRP A 74 -6.66 1.01 -7.82
N ASN A 75 -5.59 1.79 -7.78
CA ASN A 75 -5.56 3.08 -8.43
C ASN A 75 -5.52 3.00 -9.97
N GLN A 76 -5.17 1.84 -10.56
CA GLN A 76 -5.23 1.66 -12.01
C GLN A 76 -6.63 1.88 -12.56
N PHE A 77 -7.67 1.45 -11.83
CA PHE A 77 -9.06 1.50 -12.29
C PHE A 77 -9.63 2.92 -12.37
N ARG A 78 -9.04 3.88 -11.64
CA ARG A 78 -9.36 5.32 -11.76
C ARG A 78 -8.42 6.08 -12.71
N GLY A 79 -7.59 5.36 -13.48
CA GLY A 79 -6.60 5.94 -14.39
C GLY A 79 -5.25 6.29 -13.75
N GLY A 80 -5.00 5.82 -12.53
CA GLY A 80 -3.71 5.91 -11.84
C GLY A 80 -3.67 6.89 -10.66
N LEU A 81 -2.62 6.78 -9.85
CA LEU A 81 -2.29 7.74 -8.78
C LEU A 81 -1.92 9.12 -9.35
N ASP A 82 -2.37 10.18 -8.67
CA ASP A 82 -2.01 11.59 -8.97
C ASP A 82 -0.68 12.00 -8.31
N TYR A 83 -0.38 11.41 -7.14
CA TYR A 83 0.87 11.62 -6.40
C TYR A 83 1.45 10.29 -5.96
N CYS A 84 2.76 10.09 -6.14
CA CYS A 84 3.38 8.79 -5.87
C CYS A 84 4.81 8.93 -5.35
N VAL A 85 5.07 8.49 -4.12
CA VAL A 85 6.43 8.43 -3.56
C VAL A 85 6.76 6.99 -3.21
N TYR A 86 7.84 6.45 -3.78
CA TYR A 86 8.37 5.15 -3.41
C TYR A 86 9.58 5.34 -2.49
N LEU A 87 9.65 4.63 -1.37
CA LEU A 87 10.84 4.47 -0.55
C LEU A 87 11.25 3.01 -0.66
N THR A 88 12.39 2.70 -1.29
CA THR A 88 12.77 1.31 -1.54
C THR A 88 14.28 1.12 -1.49
N THR A 89 14.69 -0.08 -1.09
CA THR A 89 16.06 -0.58 -1.22
C THR A 89 16.19 -1.59 -2.37
N ALA A 90 15.07 -2.02 -2.96
CA ALA A 90 15.04 -3.00 -4.03
C ALA A 90 15.52 -2.38 -5.35
N GLN A 91 16.26 -3.16 -6.12
CA GLN A 91 16.90 -2.76 -7.37
C GLN A 91 16.13 -3.34 -8.56
N GLU A 92 16.17 -2.67 -9.69
CA GLU A 92 15.36 -3.04 -10.86
C GLU A 92 15.87 -4.27 -11.63
N PHE A 93 17.16 -4.60 -11.51
CA PHE A 93 17.82 -5.59 -12.38
C PHE A 93 17.23 -7.00 -12.29
N ASP A 94 16.54 -7.34 -11.19
CA ASP A 94 15.92 -8.64 -10.98
C ASP A 94 14.52 -8.76 -11.62
N GLY A 95 14.01 -7.67 -12.21
CA GLY A 95 12.67 -7.62 -12.80
C GLY A 95 11.55 -7.78 -11.77
N SER A 96 11.85 -7.63 -10.48
CA SER A 96 10.87 -7.79 -9.43
C SER A 96 9.92 -6.60 -9.37
N LEU A 97 8.68 -6.87 -8.99
CA LEU A 97 7.74 -5.80 -8.69
C LEU A 97 8.30 -4.86 -7.60
N SER A 98 8.99 -5.38 -6.60
CA SER A 98 9.56 -4.56 -5.51
C SER A 98 10.59 -3.55 -6.04
N GLY A 99 11.45 -3.96 -6.96
CA GLY A 99 12.46 -3.12 -7.62
C GLY A 99 11.94 -2.26 -8.77
N ALA A 100 10.73 -2.56 -9.28
CA ALA A 100 10.13 -1.82 -10.37
C ALA A 100 10.05 -0.31 -10.09
N GLN A 101 10.64 0.46 -10.99
CA GLN A 101 10.67 1.92 -10.96
C GLN A 101 9.28 2.48 -11.28
N ILE A 102 8.98 3.70 -10.81
CA ILE A 102 7.64 4.29 -11.00
C ILE A 102 7.25 4.39 -12.49
N ARG A 103 8.23 4.52 -13.39
CA ARG A 103 7.99 4.51 -14.84
C ARG A 103 7.28 3.24 -15.34
N GLU A 104 7.54 2.09 -14.71
CA GLU A 104 6.83 0.86 -15.04
C GLU A 104 5.38 0.95 -14.55
N ALA A 105 5.14 1.44 -13.34
CA ALA A 105 3.78 1.68 -12.88
C ALA A 105 3.00 2.65 -13.79
N VAL A 106 3.68 3.62 -14.42
CA VAL A 106 3.10 4.51 -15.43
C VAL A 106 2.74 3.76 -16.72
N SER A 107 3.58 2.84 -17.22
CA SER A 107 3.27 2.09 -18.44
C SER A 107 2.04 1.20 -18.29
N TRP A 108 1.76 0.72 -17.07
CA TRP A 108 0.55 -0.01 -16.73
C TRP A 108 -0.66 0.89 -16.44
N GLY A 109 -0.52 2.21 -16.39
CA GLY A 109 -1.59 3.12 -15.98
C GLY A 109 -1.92 3.05 -14.48
N LYS A 110 -1.05 2.45 -13.66
CA LYS A 110 -1.17 2.39 -12.19
C LYS A 110 -0.82 3.74 -11.54
N VAL A 111 0.00 4.53 -12.22
CA VAL A 111 0.35 5.92 -11.87
C VAL A 111 0.15 6.79 -13.11
N LYS A 112 -0.42 7.99 -12.96
CA LYS A 112 -0.65 8.86 -14.11
C LYS A 112 0.67 9.34 -14.74
N ALA A 113 0.66 9.54 -16.06
CA ALA A 113 1.81 10.02 -16.80
C ALA A 113 2.29 11.40 -16.29
N ASP A 114 1.35 12.29 -15.95
CA ASP A 114 1.56 13.63 -15.41
C ASP A 114 1.62 13.69 -13.87
N ALA A 115 1.48 12.55 -13.19
CA ALA A 115 1.57 12.48 -11.72
C ALA A 115 2.88 13.09 -11.19
N LYS A 116 2.80 13.78 -10.05
CA LYS A 116 4.00 14.18 -9.28
C LYS A 116 4.55 12.95 -8.56
N LYS A 117 5.74 12.51 -8.96
CA LYS A 117 6.27 11.21 -8.54
C LYS A 117 7.77 11.22 -8.24
N MET A 118 8.19 10.46 -7.24
CA MET A 118 9.60 10.36 -6.82
C MET A 118 9.92 8.98 -6.25
N THR A 119 11.02 8.37 -6.69
CA THR A 119 11.61 7.18 -6.04
C THR A 119 12.75 7.65 -5.14
N VAL A 120 12.69 7.32 -3.86
CA VAL A 120 13.76 7.52 -2.88
C VAL A 120 14.43 6.16 -2.66
N GLU A 121 15.65 6.04 -3.16
CA GLU A 121 16.47 4.86 -2.95
C GLU A 121 17.20 4.97 -1.60
N GLY A 122 16.84 4.11 -0.66
CA GLY A 122 17.40 4.15 0.69
C GLY A 122 16.53 3.44 1.72
N ASP A 123 17.12 3.20 2.89
CA ASP A 123 16.42 2.55 3.99
C ASP A 123 15.30 3.44 4.55
N ALA A 124 14.11 2.86 4.73
CA ALA A 124 12.94 3.55 5.27
C ALA A 124 13.18 4.08 6.70
N THR A 125 14.01 3.41 7.51
CA THR A 125 14.33 3.83 8.88
C THR A 125 15.12 5.13 8.94
N ILE A 126 15.81 5.50 7.86
CA ILE A 126 16.56 6.75 7.73
C ILE A 126 15.72 7.80 7.01
N SER A 127 15.17 7.43 5.84
CA SER A 127 14.49 8.36 4.95
C SER A 127 13.12 8.81 5.47
N LEU A 128 12.33 7.91 6.07
CA LEU A 128 10.98 8.23 6.52
C LEU A 128 10.94 9.27 7.66
N PRO A 129 11.78 9.19 8.72
CA PRO A 129 11.82 10.22 9.75
C PRO A 129 12.22 11.60 9.21
N ILE A 130 13.15 11.67 8.25
CA ILE A 130 13.57 12.93 7.62
C ILE A 130 12.43 13.53 6.81
N ILE A 131 11.75 12.72 5.99
CA ILE A 131 10.57 13.16 5.23
C ILE A 131 9.49 13.69 6.17
N TRP A 132 9.20 12.95 7.25
CA TRP A 132 8.20 13.38 8.23
C TRP A 132 8.57 14.70 8.92
N ALA A 133 9.81 14.86 9.38
CA ALA A 133 10.28 16.11 9.98
C ALA A 133 10.13 17.30 9.02
N ALA A 134 10.57 17.11 7.77
CA ALA A 134 10.49 18.12 6.72
C ALA A 134 9.04 18.50 6.34
N VAL A 135 8.09 17.57 6.42
CA VAL A 135 6.66 17.84 6.22
C VAL A 135 6.09 18.57 7.42
N LYS A 136 6.41 18.11 8.65
CA LYS A 136 5.92 18.71 9.89
C LYS A 136 6.32 20.18 10.03
N ASP A 137 7.53 20.54 9.63
CA ASP A 137 8.01 21.93 9.69
C ASP A 137 7.31 22.87 8.68
N ARG A 138 6.58 22.31 7.71
CA ARG A 138 5.90 23.06 6.64
C ARG A 138 4.37 23.05 6.76
N LEU A 139 3.82 22.32 7.73
CA LEU A 139 2.40 22.26 8.06
C LEU A 139 2.08 23.24 9.20
#